data_AF-A0A9E0I0V2-F1
#
_entry.id   AF-A0A9E0I0V2-F1
#
_cell.length_a   1.000
_cell.length_b   1.000
_cell.length_c   1.000
_cell.angle_alpha   90.00
_cell.angle_beta   90.00
_cell.angle_gamma   90.00
#
_symmetry.space_group_name_H-M   'P 1'
#
loop_
_entity.id
_entity.type
_entity.pdbx_description
1 polymer ?
#
loop_
_entity_poly.entity_id
_entity_poly.type
_entity_poly.pdbx_seq_one_letter_code
_entity_poly.pdbx_strand_id
1 'polypeptide(L)'
;QKASSEIDKLIIYMISSPQKTVSVLDVQQSCGDSGVQSFDDLVYAVTGGNVALALRSYRRLLEDGKELMAIERVLQNHLSRLHLVRCQIDQGTPLETAMKSLQPPVFFKQADLFRVQVNRFSAGRLRQLLLRLAQVESKTKQTGMPAETLVSDYIVKAASL
;
A
#
# COMPACT_ATOMS: atom_id res chain seq x y z
N GLN A 1 -10.64 0.23 27.70
CA GLN A 1 -9.35 0.38 26.98
C GLN A 1 -8.70 -0.99 26.69
N LYS A 2 -9.35 -1.90 25.95
CA LYS A 2 -8.80 -3.23 25.59
C LYS A 2 -8.76 -3.54 24.08
N ALA A 3 -9.42 -2.73 23.24
CA ALA A 3 -9.46 -2.93 21.79
C ALA A 3 -8.16 -2.52 21.06
N SER A 4 -7.40 -1.56 21.60
CA SER A 4 -6.15 -1.10 20.97
C SER A 4 -5.04 -2.16 21.02
N SER A 5 -4.98 -3.00 22.07
CA SER A 5 -3.93 -4.02 22.20
C SER A 5 -4.12 -5.24 21.31
N GLU A 6 -5.36 -5.60 20.98
CA GLU A 6 -5.63 -6.69 20.03
C GLU A 6 -5.41 -6.24 18.59
N ILE A 7 -5.83 -5.02 18.27
CA ILE A 7 -5.52 -4.38 16.99
C ILE A 7 -4.01 -4.24 16.82
N ASP A 8 -3.27 -3.82 17.84
CA ASP A 8 -1.82 -3.69 17.75
C ASP A 8 -1.09 -5.03 17.62
N LYS A 9 -1.61 -6.09 18.22
CA LYS A 9 -1.10 -7.46 18.00
C LYS A 9 -1.39 -7.95 16.59
N LEU A 10 -2.56 -7.65 16.03
CA LEU A 10 -2.88 -7.95 14.64
C LEU A 10 -2.03 -7.12 13.67
N ILE A 11 -1.74 -5.85 13.99
CA ILE A 11 -0.81 -5.01 13.23
C ILE A 11 0.58 -5.63 13.25
N ILE A 12 1.12 -5.96 14.43
CA ILE A 12 2.44 -6.59 14.55
C ILE A 12 2.40 -7.94 13.84
N TYR A 13 1.35 -8.74 13.99
CA TYR A 13 1.24 -10.03 13.31
C TYR A 13 1.14 -9.89 11.78
N MET A 14 0.44 -8.89 11.26
CA MET A 14 0.32 -8.62 9.82
C MET A 14 1.59 -7.98 9.24
N ILE A 15 2.32 -7.17 10.01
CA ILE A 15 3.61 -6.58 9.63
C ILE A 15 4.75 -7.60 9.78
N SER A 16 4.67 -8.50 10.76
CA SER A 16 5.68 -9.53 11.08
C SER A 16 5.40 -10.88 10.41
N SER A 17 4.23 -11.06 9.78
CA SER A 17 3.98 -12.18 8.87
C SER A 17 4.23 -11.72 7.45
N PRO A 18 5.43 -11.93 6.89
CA PRO A 18 5.58 -12.03 5.45
C PRO A 18 4.93 -13.35 4.99
N GLN A 19 3.62 -13.53 5.23
CA GLN A 19 2.90 -14.66 4.65
C GLN A 19 2.82 -14.39 3.15
N LYS A 20 3.69 -15.14 2.46
CA LYS A 20 4.09 -15.00 1.07
C LYS A 20 4.64 -13.60 0.80
N THR A 21 5.97 -13.52 0.68
CA THR A 21 6.58 -12.71 -0.37
C THR A 21 5.78 -12.97 -1.63
N VAL A 22 4.76 -12.16 -1.87
CA VAL A 22 4.23 -11.98 -3.22
C VAL A 22 5.40 -11.28 -3.89
N SER A 23 6.25 -12.10 -4.48
CA SER A 23 7.34 -11.59 -5.28
C SER A 23 6.71 -10.66 -6.30
N VAL A 24 7.41 -9.59 -6.67
CA VAL A 24 7.01 -8.82 -7.85
C VAL A 24 6.81 -9.77 -9.05
N LEU A 25 7.48 -10.92 -9.07
CA LEU A 25 7.23 -12.04 -10.01
C LEU A 25 5.83 -12.66 -9.90
N ASP A 26 5.22 -12.84 -8.72
CA ASP A 26 3.90 -13.46 -8.61
C ASP A 26 2.78 -12.55 -9.16
N VAL A 27 2.94 -11.22 -9.06
CA VAL A 27 2.02 -10.25 -9.69
C VAL A 27 2.37 -10.03 -11.17
N GLN A 28 3.66 -10.02 -11.53
CA GLN A 28 4.15 -9.86 -12.90
C GLN A 28 3.87 -11.07 -13.79
N GLN A 29 3.88 -12.29 -13.26
CA GLN A 29 3.60 -13.50 -14.04
C GLN A 29 2.11 -13.61 -14.39
N SER A 30 1.22 -13.02 -13.59
CA SER A 30 -0.22 -13.00 -13.87
C SER A 30 -0.67 -11.77 -14.68
N CYS A 31 0.14 -10.71 -14.73
CA CYS A 31 -0.21 -9.45 -15.40
C CYS A 31 0.96 -9.01 -16.29
N GLY A 32 0.79 -9.03 -17.62
CA GLY A 32 1.78 -8.49 -18.57
C GLY A 32 2.18 -7.04 -18.25
N ASP A 33 3.23 -6.52 -18.90
CA ASP A 33 3.91 -5.25 -18.60
C ASP A 33 2.95 -4.05 -18.32
N SER A 34 1.87 -3.94 -19.09
CA SER A 34 0.83 -2.92 -18.92
C SER A 34 0.13 -2.96 -17.54
N GLY A 35 -0.04 -4.15 -16.96
CA GLY A 35 -0.66 -4.33 -15.64
C GLY A 35 0.24 -3.85 -14.50
N VAL A 36 1.56 -4.02 -14.63
CA VAL A 36 2.54 -3.52 -13.65
C VAL A 36 2.49 -2.00 -13.58
N GLN A 37 2.48 -1.35 -14.75
CA GLN A 37 2.37 0.11 -14.84
C GLN A 37 1.07 0.63 -14.21
N SER A 38 -0.08 -0.01 -14.47
CA SER A 38 -1.36 0.41 -13.89
C SER A 38 -1.39 0.32 -12.35
N PHE A 39 -0.75 -0.68 -11.75
CA PHE A 39 -0.66 -0.80 -10.29
C PHE A 39 0.25 0.27 -9.68
N ASP A 40 1.40 0.52 -10.30
CA ASP A 40 2.29 1.59 -9.88
C ASP A 40 1.59 2.95 -9.96
N ASP A 41 0.91 3.24 -11.08
CA ASP A 41 0.16 4.49 -11.25
C ASP A 41 -0.85 4.71 -10.11
N LEU A 42 -1.58 3.66 -9.70
CA LEU A 42 -2.50 3.75 -8.56
C LEU A 42 -1.76 4.07 -7.26
N VAL A 43 -0.75 3.28 -6.93
CA VAL A 43 -0.03 3.37 -5.65
C VAL A 43 0.67 4.72 -5.50
N TYR A 44 1.34 5.19 -6.54
CA TYR A 44 2.02 6.48 -6.56
C TYR A 44 1.03 7.64 -6.58
N ALA A 45 -0.15 7.51 -7.20
CA ALA A 45 -1.18 8.53 -7.11
C ALA A 45 -1.78 8.63 -5.71
N VAL A 46 -2.06 7.50 -5.05
CA VAL A 46 -2.58 7.45 -3.67
C VAL A 46 -1.60 8.10 -2.71
N THR A 47 -0.34 7.66 -2.73
CA THR A 47 0.68 8.16 -1.79
C THR A 47 1.29 9.51 -2.21
N GLY A 48 1.13 9.89 -3.47
CA GLY A 48 1.44 11.23 -4.01
C GLY A 48 0.31 12.25 -3.80
N GLY A 49 -0.83 11.83 -3.24
CA GLY A 49 -1.94 12.72 -2.90
C GLY A 49 -2.71 13.27 -4.10
N ASN A 50 -2.71 12.56 -5.22
CA ASN A 50 -3.48 12.92 -6.41
C ASN A 50 -4.77 12.09 -6.47
N VAL A 51 -5.82 12.60 -5.83
CA VAL A 51 -7.12 11.93 -5.73
C VAL A 51 -7.72 11.60 -7.10
N ALA A 52 -7.64 12.55 -8.05
CA ALA A 52 -8.22 12.39 -9.38
C ALA A 52 -7.51 11.26 -10.16
N LEU A 53 -6.18 11.25 -10.12
CA LEU A 53 -5.40 10.18 -10.75
C LEU A 53 -5.60 8.85 -10.05
N ALA A 54 -5.66 8.82 -8.72
CA ALA A 54 -5.85 7.60 -7.95
C ALA A 54 -7.19 6.92 -8.29
N LEU A 55 -8.28 7.68 -8.34
CA LEU A 55 -9.60 7.16 -8.74
C LEU A 55 -9.62 6.69 -10.20
N ARG A 56 -8.96 7.43 -11.10
CA ARG A 56 -8.86 7.04 -12.51
C ARG A 56 -8.09 5.72 -12.66
N SER A 57 -6.95 5.58 -12.01
CA SER A 57 -6.13 4.35 -12.05
C SER A 57 -6.87 3.18 -11.41
N TYR A 58 -7.59 3.42 -10.31
CA TYR A 58 -8.42 2.41 -9.66
C TYR A 58 -9.53 1.89 -10.58
N ARG A 59 -10.30 2.78 -11.21
CA ARG A 59 -11.36 2.37 -12.17
C ARG A 59 -10.79 1.60 -13.35
N ARG A 60 -9.66 2.05 -13.89
CA ARG A 60 -8.98 1.35 -14.98
C ARG A 60 -8.58 -0.07 -14.58
N LEU A 61 -8.05 -0.28 -13.37
CA LEU A 61 -7.70 -1.62 -12.89
C LEU A 61 -8.94 -2.53 -12.80
N LEU A 62 -10.10 -2.00 -12.38
CA LEU A 62 -11.35 -2.75 -12.38
C LEU A 62 -11.82 -3.09 -13.80
N GLU A 63 -11.77 -2.11 -14.72
CA GLU A 63 -12.11 -2.29 -16.15
C GLU A 63 -11.20 -3.33 -16.83
N ASP A 64 -9.92 -3.36 -16.46
CA ASP A 64 -8.92 -4.35 -16.90
C ASP A 64 -9.12 -5.74 -16.23
N GLY A 65 -10.18 -5.92 -15.43
CA GLY A 65 -10.53 -7.18 -14.77
C GLY A 65 -9.61 -7.55 -13.61
N LYS A 66 -8.96 -6.59 -12.95
CA LYS A 66 -8.12 -6.85 -11.78
C LYS A 66 -8.98 -7.06 -10.53
N GLU A 67 -8.68 -8.14 -9.83
CA GLU A 67 -9.33 -8.47 -8.55
C GLU A 67 -9.09 -7.40 -7.48
N LEU A 68 -10.13 -7.04 -6.73
CA LEU A 68 -10.03 -6.08 -5.62
C LEU A 68 -8.96 -6.47 -4.60
N MET A 69 -8.88 -7.76 -4.27
CA MET A 69 -7.87 -8.27 -3.34
C MET A 69 -6.44 -8.02 -3.85
N ALA A 70 -6.21 -8.09 -5.17
CA ALA A 70 -4.90 -7.78 -5.74
C ALA A 70 -4.60 -6.28 -5.63
N ILE A 71 -5.58 -5.42 -5.88
CA ILE A 71 -5.46 -3.97 -5.72
C ILE A 71 -5.14 -3.59 -4.25
N GLU A 72 -5.88 -4.16 -3.30
CA GLU A 72 -5.65 -3.97 -1.86
C GLU A 72 -4.24 -4.42 -1.46
N ARG A 73 -3.80 -5.58 -1.96
CA ARG A 73 -2.47 -6.14 -1.66
C ARG A 73 -1.34 -5.24 -2.16
N VAL A 74 -1.46 -4.67 -3.35
CA VAL A 74 -0.45 -3.76 -3.91
C VAL A 74 -0.37 -2.47 -3.09
N LEU A 75 -1.50 -1.89 -2.70
CA LEU A 75 -1.54 -0.73 -1.79
C LEU A 75 -0.92 -1.06 -0.42
N GLN A 76 -1.28 -2.21 0.17
CA GLN A 76 -0.75 -2.67 1.45
C GLN A 76 0.77 -2.83 1.40
N ASN A 77 1.29 -3.46 0.35
CA ASN A 77 2.72 -3.68 0.16
C ASN A 77 3.48 -2.36 0.09
N HIS A 78 3.03 -1.40 -0.71
CA HIS A 78 3.71 -0.11 -0.82
C HIS A 78 3.69 0.70 0.48
N LEU A 79 2.53 0.77 1.15
CA LEU A 79 2.41 1.46 2.44
C LEU A 79 3.29 0.82 3.52
N SER A 80 3.42 -0.51 3.51
CA SER A 80 4.30 -1.24 4.43
C SER A 80 5.77 -0.94 4.17
N ARG A 81 6.17 -0.85 2.89
CA ARG A 81 7.54 -0.46 2.50
C ARG A 81 7.86 0.97 2.94
N LEU A 82 6.95 1.91 2.72
CA LEU A 82 7.10 3.29 3.21
C LEU A 82 7.21 3.31 4.74
N HIS A 83 6.36 2.56 5.44
CA HIS A 83 6.37 2.49 6.91
C HIS A 83 7.70 1.95 7.44
N LEU A 84 8.20 0.85 6.86
CA LEU A 84 9.47 0.24 7.24
C LEU A 84 10.63 1.22 7.10
N VAL A 85 10.75 1.87 5.93
CA VAL A 85 11.82 2.85 5.68
C VAL A 85 11.68 4.05 6.61
N ARG A 86 10.47 4.56 6.82
CA ARG A 86 10.23 5.69 7.73
C ARG A 86 10.62 5.36 9.17
N CYS A 87 10.29 4.17 9.67
CA CYS A 87 10.69 3.72 11.01
C CYS A 87 12.21 3.63 11.16
N GLN A 88 12.93 3.12 10.15
CA GLN A 88 14.39 3.06 10.18
C GLN A 88 15.01 4.45 10.22
N ILE A 89 14.48 5.40 9.45
CA ILE A 89 14.94 6.79 9.46
C ILE A 89 14.65 7.45 10.81
N ASP A 90 13.48 7.20 11.40
CA ASP A 90 13.13 7.69 12.75
C ASP A 90 14.08 7.15 13.83
N GLN A 91 14.72 5.99 13.58
CA GLN A 91 15.77 5.40 14.43
C GLN A 91 17.19 5.91 14.10
N GLY A 92 17.33 6.86 13.18
CA GLY A 92 18.63 7.45 12.79
C GLY A 92 19.33 6.78 11.61
N THR A 93 18.69 5.81 10.94
CA THR A 93 19.26 5.20 9.73
C THR A 93 19.19 6.19 8.56
N PRO A 94 20.28 6.42 7.81
CA PRO A 94 20.22 7.25 6.61
C PRO A 94 19.22 6.72 5.58
N LEU A 95 18.48 7.62 4.91
CA LEU A 95 17.44 7.28 3.91
C LEU A 95 17.92 6.26 2.86
N GLU A 96 19.10 6.47 2.28
CA GLU A 96 19.65 5.57 1.25
C GLU A 96 19.92 4.16 1.78
N THR A 97 20.42 4.05 3.02
CA THR A 97 20.67 2.77 3.67
C THR A 97 19.34 2.08 4.00
N ALA A 98 18.36 2.83 4.49
CA ALA A 98 17.03 2.32 4.79
C ALA A 98 16.33 1.78 3.52
N MET A 99 16.38 2.52 2.41
CA MET A 99 15.81 2.07 1.13
C MET A 99 16.50 0.82 0.58
N LYS A 100 17.81 0.67 0.76
CA LYS A 100 18.55 -0.54 0.35
C LYS A 100 18.18 -1.78 1.16
N SER A 101 17.59 -1.62 2.34
CA SER A 101 17.12 -2.75 3.15
C SER A 101 15.83 -3.39 2.61
N LEU A 102 15.15 -2.73 1.67
CA LEU A 102 13.90 -3.24 1.09
C LEU A 102 14.14 -4.48 0.22
N GLN A 103 13.27 -5.47 0.40
CA GLN A 103 13.22 -6.68 -0.42
C GLN A 103 11.77 -6.87 -0.91
N PRO A 104 11.49 -6.73 -2.22
CA PRO A 104 12.40 -6.37 -3.31
C PRO A 104 12.87 -4.90 -3.27
N PRO A 105 14.00 -4.57 -3.92
CA PRO A 105 14.48 -3.20 -4.03
C PRO A 105 13.47 -2.30 -4.77
N VAL A 106 13.53 -0.99 -4.50
CA VAL A 106 12.75 -0.02 -5.27
C VAL A 106 13.32 0.04 -6.68
N PHE A 107 12.45 -0.02 -7.70
CA PHE A 107 12.89 0.09 -9.08
C PHE A 107 13.52 1.46 -9.30
N PHE A 108 14.68 1.52 -9.96
CA PHE A 108 15.50 2.74 -10.01
C PHE A 108 14.74 3.96 -10.56
N LYS A 109 13.85 3.77 -11.55
CA LYS A 109 13.01 4.85 -12.11
C LYS A 109 12.02 5.45 -11.12
N GLN A 110 11.66 4.69 -10.09
CA GLN A 110 10.72 5.10 -9.05
C GLN A 110 11.41 5.58 -7.77
N ALA A 111 12.74 5.46 -7.68
CA ALA A 111 13.48 5.73 -6.45
C ALA A 111 13.25 7.16 -5.96
N ASP A 112 13.24 8.15 -6.86
CA ASP A 112 13.03 9.55 -6.48
C ASP A 112 11.60 9.82 -6.00
N LEU A 113 10.59 9.24 -6.66
CA LEU A 113 9.21 9.34 -6.21
C LEU A 113 9.03 8.68 -4.84
N PHE A 114 9.65 7.52 -4.63
CA PHE A 114 9.61 6.82 -3.34
C PHE A 114 10.27 7.65 -2.23
N ARG A 115 11.42 8.29 -2.49
CA ARG A 115 12.09 9.21 -1.54
C ARG A 115 11.18 10.35 -1.13
N VAL A 116 10.50 10.98 -2.09
CA VAL A 116 9.55 12.07 -1.81
C VAL A 116 8.42 11.58 -0.90
N GLN A 117 7.88 10.39 -1.16
CA GLN A 117 6.80 9.82 -0.35
C GLN A 117 7.23 9.46 1.07
N VAL A 118 8.41 8.88 1.26
CA VAL A 118 8.96 8.56 2.60
C VAL A 118 9.06 9.82 3.47
N ASN A 119 9.40 10.97 2.88
CA ASN A 119 9.52 12.23 3.60
C ASN A 119 8.17 12.93 3.84
N ARG A 120 7.13 12.59 3.06
CA ARG A 120 5.79 13.17 3.22
C ARG A 120 5.06 12.64 4.45
N PHE A 121 5.26 11.38 4.82
CA PHE A 121 4.49 10.72 5.87
C PHE A 121 5.31 10.48 7.13
N SER A 122 4.68 10.60 8.30
CA SER A 122 5.23 10.06 9.55
C SER A 122 4.93 8.55 9.66
N ALA A 123 5.73 7.82 10.45
CA ALA A 123 5.50 6.40 10.70
C ALA A 123 4.09 6.14 11.29
N GLY A 124 3.66 6.99 12.24
CA GLY A 124 2.32 6.91 12.81
C GLY A 124 1.20 7.08 11.77
N ARG A 125 1.41 7.95 10.77
CA ARG A 125 0.43 8.15 9.69
C ARG A 125 0.32 6.94 8.77
N LEU A 126 1.45 6.37 8.37
CA LEU A 126 1.49 5.16 7.55
C LEU A 126 0.84 3.97 8.27
N ARG A 127 1.09 3.85 9.58
CA ARG A 127 0.40 2.84 10.43
C ARG A 127 -1.12 3.03 10.43
N GLN A 128 -1.62 4.26 10.54
CA GLN A 128 -3.06 4.53 10.46
C GLN A 128 -3.66 4.16 9.11
N LEU A 129 -2.94 4.41 8.01
CA LEU A 129 -3.37 4.02 6.66
C LEU A 129 -3.46 2.51 6.51
N LEU A 130 -2.41 1.77 6.91
CA LEU A 130 -2.39 0.31 6.90
C LEU A 130 -3.54 -0.28 7.73
N LEU A 131 -3.81 0.28 8.90
CA LEU A 131 -4.92 -0.13 9.75
C LEU A 131 -6.29 0.04 9.08
N ARG A 132 -6.51 1.18 8.44
CA ARG A 132 -7.75 1.46 7.73
C ARG A 132 -7.93 0.53 6.53
N LEU A 133 -6.85 0.25 5.79
CA LEU A 133 -6.87 -0.69 4.67
C LEU A 133 -7.25 -2.11 5.15
N ALA A 134 -6.65 -2.59 6.23
CA ALA A 134 -6.99 -3.89 6.81
C ALA A 134 -8.47 -3.99 7.26
N GLN A 135 -9.02 -2.90 7.81
CA GLN A 135 -10.44 -2.82 8.15
C GLN A 135 -11.35 -2.86 6.92
N VAL A 136 -10.94 -2.24 5.83
CA VAL A 136 -11.66 -2.27 4.54
C VAL A 136 -11.61 -3.68 3.98
N GLU A 137 -10.44 -4.31 3.91
CA GLU A 137 -10.25 -5.69 3.43
C GLU A 137 -11.10 -6.70 4.22
N SER A 138 -11.23 -6.50 5.53
CA SER A 138 -12.10 -7.35 6.35
C SER A 138 -13.59 -7.18 6.02
N LYS A 139 -14.01 -5.98 5.62
CA LYS A 139 -15.40 -5.68 5.22
C LYS A 139 -15.71 -6.13 3.80
N THR A 140 -14.76 -6.04 2.87
CA THR A 140 -14.94 -6.48 1.47
C THR A 140 -15.19 -7.99 1.38
N LYS A 141 -14.71 -8.76 2.35
CA LYS A 141 -14.93 -10.23 2.45
C LYS A 141 -16.27 -10.63 3.09
N GLN A 142 -17.08 -9.67 3.54
CA GLN A 142 -18.41 -9.94 4.11
C GLN A 142 -19.49 -9.92 3.03
N THR A 143 -20.43 -10.85 3.08
CA THR A 143 -21.52 -10.96 2.11
C THR A 143 -22.41 -9.70 2.13
N GLY A 144 -22.76 -9.19 0.94
CA GLY A 144 -23.69 -8.07 0.78
C GLY A 144 -23.08 -6.67 0.90
N MET A 145 -21.76 -6.55 1.07
CA MET A 145 -21.06 -5.26 1.12
C MET A 145 -20.70 -4.74 -0.28
N PRO A 146 -20.80 -3.43 -0.54
CA PRO A 146 -20.33 -2.83 -1.80
C PRO A 146 -18.80 -2.69 -1.78
N ALA A 147 -18.09 -3.79 -2.04
CA ALA A 147 -16.64 -3.89 -1.87
C ALA A 147 -15.85 -2.82 -2.66
N GLU A 148 -16.21 -2.58 -3.93
CA GLU A 148 -15.58 -1.55 -4.76
C GLU A 148 -15.74 -0.14 -4.17
N THR A 149 -16.92 0.15 -3.61
CA THR A 149 -17.19 1.46 -3.00
C THR A 149 -16.37 1.66 -1.73
N LEU A 150 -16.20 0.62 -0.92
CA LEU A 150 -15.38 0.68 0.30
C LEU A 150 -13.90 0.93 -0.02
N VAL A 151 -13.36 0.26 -1.04
CA VAL A 151 -11.98 0.46 -1.50
C VAL A 151 -11.80 1.85 -2.12
N SER A 152 -12.77 2.31 -2.93
CA SER A 152 -12.78 3.66 -3.50
C SER A 152 -12.78 4.76 -2.42
N ASP A 153 -13.62 4.63 -1.40
CA ASP A 153 -13.66 5.57 -0.26
C ASP A 153 -12.32 5.61 0.50
N TYR A 154 -11.70 4.45 0.71
CA TYR A 154 -10.36 4.38 1.28
C TYR A 154 -9.33 5.11 0.42
N ILE A 155 -9.33 4.89 -0.90
CA ILE A 155 -8.41 5.51 -1.85
C ILE A 155 -8.53 7.04 -1.81
N VAL A 156 -9.75 7.58 -1.82
CA VAL A 156 -10.00 9.04 -1.72
C VAL A 156 -9.45 9.58 -0.41
N LYS A 157 -9.76 8.94 0.72
CA LYS A 157 -9.32 9.37 2.04
C LYS A 157 -7.80 9.27 2.21
N ALA A 158 -7.15 8.29 1.60
CA ALA A 158 -5.70 8.11 1.65
C ALA A 158 -4.96 9.12 0.76
N ALA A 159 -5.53 9.46 -0.40
CA ALA A 159 -4.97 10.45 -1.34
C ALA A 159 -5.24 11.91 -0.93
N SER A 160 -6.17 12.17 -0.01
CA SER A 160 -6.48 13.55 0.44
C SER A 160 -5.63 14.01 1.63
N LEU A 161 -4.52 13.31 1.94
CA LEU A 161 -3.70 13.52 3.14
C LEU A 161 -2.47 14.38 2.87
#